data_AF-W9GWR8-F1
#
_entry.id   AF-W9GWR8-F1
#
_cell.length_a   1.000
_cell.length_b   1.000
_cell.length_c   1.000
_cell.angle_alpha   90.00
_cell.angle_beta   90.00
_cell.angle_gamma   90.00
#
_symmetry.space_group_name_H-M   'P 1'
#
loop_
_entity.id
_entity.type
_entity.pdbx_description
1 polymer ?
#
loop_
_entity_poly.entity_id
_entity_poly.type
_entity_poly.pdbx_seq_one_letter_code
_entity_poly.pdbx_strand_id
1 'polypeptide(L)' 'MSVPPSASPQASPLVARLEALLGGGPVFFHEVLEALGDQSYRAVLNAWSDLREAHALDRDERGRYRLGPPSKFG' A
#
# COMPACT_ATOMS: atom_id res chain seq x y z
N MET A 1 34.52 -9.48 9.84
CA MET A 1 33.33 -9.73 8.99
C MET A 1 32.27 -8.74 9.42
N SER A 2 32.08 -7.66 8.68
CA SER A 2 31.01 -6.70 8.95
C SER A 2 29.73 -7.21 8.30
N VAL A 3 28.76 -7.56 9.12
CA VAL A 3 27.37 -7.72 8.68
C VAL A 3 26.94 -6.37 8.09
N PRO A 4 26.42 -6.29 6.86
CA PRO A 4 25.88 -5.03 6.37
C PRO A 4 24.71 -4.63 7.26
N PRO A 5 24.45 -3.33 7.48
CA PRO A 5 23.21 -2.92 8.11
C PRO A 5 22.07 -3.48 7.26
N SER A 6 21.17 -4.25 7.89
CA SER A 6 19.87 -4.60 7.29
C SER A 6 19.29 -3.33 6.71
N ALA A 7 19.26 -3.23 5.38
CA ALA A 7 18.57 -2.15 4.72
C ALA A 7 17.15 -2.15 5.27
N SER A 8 16.75 -1.05 5.91
CA SER A 8 15.34 -0.79 6.16
C SER A 8 14.58 -1.11 4.86
N PRO A 9 13.45 -1.84 4.89
CA PRO A 9 12.74 -2.17 3.67
C PRO A 9 12.42 -0.86 2.97
N GLN A 10 13.13 -0.56 1.87
CA GLN A 10 12.72 0.55 1.02
C GLN A 10 11.36 0.12 0.49
N ALA A 11 10.31 0.82 0.95
CA ALA A 11 8.96 0.58 0.48
C ALA A 11 9.00 0.54 -1.04
N SER A 12 8.49 -0.55 -1.62
CA SER A 12 8.43 -0.71 -3.07
C SER A 12 7.88 0.57 -3.70
N PRO A 13 8.41 1.07 -4.83
CA PRO A 13 7.90 2.27 -5.48
C PRO A 13 6.39 2.18 -5.78
N LEU A 14 5.85 0.96 -5.88
CA LEU A 14 4.43 0.72 -6.04
C LEU A 14 3.64 0.91 -4.72
N VAL A 15 4.22 0.57 -3.57
CA VAL A 15 3.64 0.84 -2.25
C VAL A 15 3.56 2.35 -2.02
N ALA A 16 4.62 3.10 -2.33
CA ALA A 16 4.59 4.56 -2.22
C ALA A 16 3.51 5.20 -3.11
N ARG A 17 3.29 4.67 -4.32
CA ARG A 17 2.18 5.11 -5.20
C ARG A 17 0.81 4.78 -4.59
N LEU A 18 0.65 3.60 -3.99
CA LEU A 18 -0.59 3.22 -3.30
C LEU A 18 -0.86 4.11 -2.07
N GLU A 19 0.17 4.42 -1.28
CA GLU A 19 0.08 5.34 -0.16
C GLU A 19 -0.37 6.73 -0.61
N ALA A 20 0.21 7.26 -1.69
CA ALA A 20 -0.19 8.54 -2.24
C ALA A 20 -1.66 8.55 -2.72
N LEU A 21 -2.10 7.47 -3.39
CA LEU A 21 -3.50 7.32 -3.82
C LEU A 21 -4.46 7.32 -2.63
N LEU A 22 -4.20 6.48 -1.63
CA LEU A 22 -5.08 6.33 -0.47
C LEU A 22 -4.97 7.50 0.52
N GLY A 23 -3.86 8.24 0.49
CA GLY A 23 -3.68 9.50 1.22
C GLY A 23 -4.44 10.68 0.62
N GLY A 24 -4.80 10.62 -0.66
CA GLY A 24 -5.64 11.62 -1.33
C GLY A 24 -7.13 11.55 -0.98
N GLY A 25 -7.59 10.41 -0.43
CA GLY A 25 -8.96 10.19 0.01
C GLY A 25 -9.42 8.74 -0.16
N PRO A 26 -10.66 8.41 0.26
CA PRO A 26 -11.18 7.06 0.11
C PRO A 26 -11.42 6.68 -1.36
N VAL A 27 -10.84 5.58 -1.82
CA VAL A 27 -10.96 5.07 -3.20
C VAL A 27 -11.40 3.61 -3.27
N PHE A 28 -12.11 3.23 -4.33
CA PHE A 28 -12.41 1.84 -4.62
C PHE A 28 -11.18 1.09 -5.15
N PHE A 29 -11.17 -0.23 -5.01
CA PHE A 29 -10.05 -1.03 -5.52
C PHE A 29 -9.95 -0.99 -7.05
N HIS A 30 -11.07 -0.88 -7.78
CA HIS A 30 -11.00 -0.74 -9.25
C HIS A 30 -10.35 0.58 -9.67
N GLU A 31 -10.59 1.68 -8.95
CA GLU A 31 -9.92 2.97 -9.19
C GLU A 31 -8.41 2.87 -8.96
N VAL A 32 -7.97 2.04 -8.00
CA VAL A 32 -6.56 1.72 -7.79
C VAL A 32 -5.98 0.97 -8.99
N LEU A 33 -6.69 -0.03 -9.53
CA LEU A 33 -6.26 -0.77 -10.72
C LEU A 33 -6.18 0.12 -11.95
N GLU A 34 -7.13 1.06 -12.11
CA GLU A 34 -7.13 2.04 -13.19
C GLU A 34 -5.94 3.00 -13.07
N ALA A 35 -5.70 3.55 -11.88
CA ALA A 35 -4.59 4.47 -11.63
C ALA A 35 -3.19 3.83 -11.72
N LEU A 36 -3.11 2.51 -11.49
CA LEU A 36 -1.90 1.70 -11.62
C LEU A 36 -1.94 0.82 -12.88
N GLY A 37 -2.69 1.23 -13.91
CA GLY A 37 -2.88 0.43 -15.13
C GLY A 37 -1.61 0.16 -15.93
N ASP A 38 -0.51 0.87 -15.62
CA ASP A 38 0.83 0.59 -16.14
C ASP A 38 1.50 -0.63 -15.47
N GLN A 39 0.88 -1.20 -14.44
CA GLN A 39 1.41 -2.30 -13.64
C GLN A 39 0.60 -3.58 -13.84
N SER A 40 1.26 -4.73 -13.73
CA SER A 40 0.55 -6.01 -13.76
C SER A 40 -0.36 -6.15 -12.53
N TYR A 41 -1.51 -6.79 -12.70
CA TYR A 41 -2.45 -7.09 -11.60
C TYR A 41 -1.76 -7.77 -10.42
N ARG A 42 -0.86 -8.72 -10.69
CA ARG A 42 -0.08 -9.42 -9.64
C ARG A 42 0.84 -8.47 -8.88
N ALA A 43 1.48 -7.53 -9.56
CA ALA A 43 2.32 -6.53 -8.90
C ALA A 43 1.50 -5.64 -7.96
N VAL A 44 0.31 -5.21 -8.41
CA VAL A 44 -0.61 -4.42 -7.57
C VAL A 44 -1.06 -5.22 -6.34
N LEU A 45 -1.40 -6.50 -6.48
CA LEU A 45 -1.80 -7.34 -5.34
C LEU A 45 -0.67 -7.56 -4.32
N ASN A 46 0.58 -7.73 -4.80
CA ASN A 46 1.73 -7.86 -3.91
C ASN A 46 1.94 -6.57 -3.11
N ALA A 47 2.00 -5.42 -3.80
CA ALA A 47 2.15 -4.13 -3.14
C ALA A 47 0.97 -3.79 -2.22
N TRP A 48 -0.24 -4.23 -2.56
CA TRP A 48 -1.40 -4.10 -1.69
C TRP A 48 -1.27 -4.92 -0.40
N SER A 49 -0.69 -6.12 -0.48
CA SER A 49 -0.38 -6.94 0.70
C SER A 49 0.67 -6.27 1.57
N ASP A 50 1.77 -5.79 0.98
CA ASP A 50 2.83 -5.05 1.69
C ASP A 50 2.27 -3.80 2.38
N LEU A 51 1.38 -3.06 1.71
CA LEU A 51 0.72 -1.87 2.26
C LEU A 51 -0.14 -2.23 3.49
N ARG A 52 -0.85 -3.36 3.46
CA ARG A 52 -1.67 -3.83 4.60
C ARG A 52 -0.84 -4.28 5.79
N GLU A 53 0.38 -4.71 5.56
CA GLU A 53 1.32 -5.04 6.64
C GLU A 53 1.86 -3.76 7.28
N ALA A 54 2.15 -2.73 6.47
CA ALA A 54 2.66 -1.44 6.94
C ALA A 54 1.59 -0.54 7.60
N HIS A 55 0.35 -0.58 7.08
CA HIS A 55 -0.74 0.30 7.51
C HIS A 55 -2.00 -0.51 7.81
N ALA A 56 -2.79 -0.05 8.78
CA ALA A 56 -4.16 -0.54 8.88
C ALA A 56 -4.93 0.00 7.66
N LEU A 57 -5.41 -0.87 6.78
CA LEU A 57 -6.38 -0.46 5.75
C LEU A 57 -7.79 -0.50 6.33
N ASP A 58 -8.47 0.63 6.27
CA ASP A 58 -9.87 0.76 6.67
C ASP A 58 -10.77 0.87 5.43
N ARG A 59 -12.06 0.58 5.60
CA ARG A 59 -13.08 0.74 4.57
C ARG A 59 -14.24 1.58 5.10
N ASP A 60 -14.73 2.50 4.29
CA ASP A 60 -15.97 3.21 4.59
C ASP A 60 -17.21 2.34 4.31
N GLU A 61 -18.39 2.86 4.67
CA GLU A 61 -19.69 2.19 4.47
C GLU A 61 -20.00 1.86 3.01
N ARG A 62 -19.33 2.54 2.06
CA ARG A 62 -19.50 2.33 0.62
C ARG A 62 -18.50 1.31 0.07
N GLY A 63 -17.55 0.84 0.89
CA GLY A 63 -16.50 -0.11 0.49
C GLY A 63 -15.25 0.55 -0.10
N ARG A 64 -15.07 1.87 0.06
CA ARG A 64 -13.85 2.57 -0.36
C ARG A 64 -12.76 2.45 0.69
N TYR A 65 -11.55 2.20 0.25
CA TYR A 65 -10.37 2.03 1.09
C TYR A 65 -9.74 3.38 1.42
N ARG A 66 -9.22 3.49 2.65
CA ARG A 66 -8.39 4.59 3.12
C ARG A 66 -7.26 4.06 3.98
N LEU A 67 -6.18 4.84 4.10
CA LEU A 67 -5.18 4.59 5.14
C LEU A 67 -5.82 4.83 6.51
N GLY A 68 -5.83 3.80 7.34
CA GLY A 68 -6.07 3.90 8.77
C GLY A 68 -4.80 4.34 9.50
N PRO A 69 -4.85 4.45 10.83
CA PRO A 69 -3.65 4.77 11.61
C PRO A 69 -2.55 3.73 11.33
N PRO A 70 -1.26 4.12 11.33
CA PRO A 70 -0.17 3.17 11.16
C PRO A 70 -0.33 2.04 12.17
N SER A 71 -0.25 0.79 11.69
CA SER A 71 -0.42 -0.38 12.55
C SER A 71 0.66 -0.37 13.62
N LYS A 72 0.28 -0.19 14.89
CA LYS A 72 1.17 -0.23 16.05
C LYS A 72 1.45 -1.66 16.54
N PHE A 73 1.64 -2.61 15.64
CA PHE A 73 2.10 -3.98 15.94
C PHE A 73 2.70 -4.48 14.62
N GLY A 74 3.92 -5.00 14.53
CA GLY A 74 4.79 -5.61 15.53
C GLY A 74 5.39 -6.85 14.87
#